data_AF-A0A0W0SLB4-F1
#
_entry.id   AF-A0A0W0SLB4-F1
#
_cell.length_a   1.000
_cell.length_b   1.000
_cell.length_c   1.000
_cell.angle_alpha   90.00
_cell.angle_beta   90.00
_cell.angle_gamma   90.00
#
_symmetry.space_group_name_H-M   'P 1'
#
loop_
_entity.id
_entity.type
_entity.pdbx_description
1 polymer ?
#
loop_
_entity_poly.entity_id
_entity_poly.type
_entity_poly.pdbx_seq_one_letter_code
_entity_poly.pdbx_strand_id
1 'polypeptide(L)'
;MSRLQNVILSLCEVIISYSESQSKTNKTYSREELLKKSHLDFMESLQTIINEGTTIYVTRVSLLNYFHFEINRLKPLLEQNAPLSQEDTLIMQQHLQALILNVNKLLNTSQSSTVTINYRKKSEDIPGFIRGMAKGWTLCNSGQIIQDGFIAPLGLLEYSEKTVANFIDCLIKEHQLEVGMPLLSRENGELKKEISTLKENNESLTEANLKLENDKQRMSEEIESLKLDTSTLKEEKGKLEKQYQDAHDEVERLRKEIALLKTSKPSLNFTSKKYYHPFWGMGINGLSAALLPGTINTTEQVEELDPEEKTTSSNPLFNPYSE
;
A
#
# COMPACT_ATOMS: atom_id res chain seq x y z
N MET A 1 -0.61 -10.64 -23.90
CA MET A 1 0.52 -10.32 -24.77
C MET A 1 0.01 -9.24 -25.69
N SER A 2 0.57 -8.06 -25.53
CA SER A 2 0.13 -6.89 -26.27
C SER A 2 0.40 -7.00 -27.76
N ARG A 3 -0.36 -6.25 -28.55
CA ARG A 3 -0.14 -6.14 -29.98
C ARG A 3 1.28 -5.66 -30.31
N LEU A 4 1.82 -4.74 -29.50
CA LEU A 4 3.19 -4.26 -29.61
C LEU A 4 4.23 -5.38 -29.40
N GLN A 5 4.03 -6.23 -28.39
CA GLN A 5 4.86 -7.43 -28.21
C GLN A 5 4.80 -8.34 -29.44
N ASN A 6 3.60 -8.58 -30.00
CA ASN A 6 3.45 -9.40 -31.21
C ASN A 6 4.20 -8.84 -32.42
N VAL A 7 4.31 -7.51 -32.57
CA VAL A 7 5.10 -6.87 -33.64
C VAL A 7 6.60 -7.16 -33.50
N ILE A 8 7.14 -7.19 -32.28
CA ILE A 8 8.55 -7.56 -32.07
C ILE A 8 8.74 -9.07 -32.26
N LEU A 9 7.79 -9.87 -31.79
CA LEU A 9 7.84 -11.32 -31.94
C LEU A 9 7.72 -11.77 -33.41
N SER A 10 7.04 -11.00 -34.26
CA SER A 10 6.97 -11.32 -35.68
C SER A 10 8.30 -11.10 -36.42
N LEU A 11 9.18 -10.20 -35.95
CA LEU A 11 10.55 -10.09 -36.47
C LEU A 11 11.38 -11.33 -36.13
N CYS A 12 11.20 -11.89 -34.92
CA CYS A 12 11.82 -13.15 -34.53
C CYS A 12 11.35 -14.28 -35.46
N GLU A 13 10.05 -14.34 -35.75
CA GLU A 13 9.47 -15.31 -36.68
C GLU A 13 10.03 -15.16 -38.09
N VAL A 14 10.24 -13.94 -38.57
CA VAL A 14 10.87 -13.68 -39.88
C VAL A 14 12.29 -14.23 -39.94
N ILE A 15 13.10 -14.08 -38.87
CA ILE A 15 14.46 -14.63 -38.80
C ILE A 15 14.41 -16.17 -38.85
N ILE A 16 13.53 -16.77 -38.06
CA ILE A 16 13.33 -18.23 -38.01
C ILE A 16 12.90 -18.76 -39.38
N SER A 17 11.80 -18.23 -39.92
CA SER A 17 11.24 -18.59 -41.23
C SER A 17 12.27 -18.43 -42.36
N TYR A 18 13.07 -17.36 -42.32
CA TYR A 18 14.15 -17.20 -43.27
C TYR A 18 15.19 -18.32 -43.14
N SER A 19 15.70 -18.57 -41.93
CA SER A 19 16.69 -19.62 -41.70
C SER A 19 16.18 -21.01 -42.12
N GLU A 20 14.94 -21.35 -41.78
CA GLU A 20 14.32 -22.62 -42.16
C GLU A 20 14.18 -22.75 -43.67
N SER A 21 13.81 -21.66 -44.37
CA SER A 21 13.71 -21.66 -45.83
C SER A 21 15.06 -21.83 -46.56
N GLN A 22 16.18 -21.54 -45.88
CA GLN A 22 17.54 -21.69 -46.43
C GLN A 22 18.23 -22.98 -45.97
N SER A 23 17.75 -23.60 -44.89
CA SER A 23 18.39 -24.76 -44.28
C SER A 23 18.20 -26.01 -45.12
N LYS A 24 19.30 -26.72 -45.41
CA LYS A 24 19.26 -28.04 -46.05
C LYS A 24 18.89 -29.16 -45.08
N THR A 25 18.96 -28.91 -43.78
CA THR A 25 18.84 -29.96 -42.74
C THR A 25 17.43 -30.12 -42.20
N ASN A 26 16.41 -29.44 -42.77
CA ASN A 26 15.03 -29.40 -42.23
C ASN A 26 14.99 -29.05 -40.73
N LYS A 27 15.99 -28.32 -40.25
CA LYS A 27 16.07 -27.91 -38.85
C LYS A 27 14.99 -26.87 -38.60
N THR A 28 14.05 -27.20 -37.71
CA THR A 28 12.99 -26.32 -37.27
C THR A 28 13.33 -25.70 -35.93
N TYR A 29 12.87 -24.48 -35.71
CA TYR A 29 13.07 -23.76 -34.46
C TYR A 29 11.72 -23.43 -33.82
N SER A 30 11.52 -23.82 -32.56
CA SER A 30 10.33 -23.39 -31.84
C SER A 30 10.51 -21.97 -31.30
N ARG A 31 9.62 -21.07 -31.72
CA ARG A 31 9.52 -19.73 -31.15
C ARG A 31 9.22 -19.78 -29.66
N GLU A 32 8.35 -20.67 -29.22
CA GLU A 32 7.95 -20.81 -27.81
C GLU A 32 9.13 -21.22 -26.92
N GLU A 33 10.01 -22.08 -27.41
CA GLU A 33 11.23 -22.45 -26.69
C GLU A 33 12.23 -21.29 -26.60
N LEU A 34 12.35 -20.49 -27.65
CA LEU A 34 13.18 -19.30 -27.64
C LEU A 34 12.68 -18.26 -26.63
N LEU A 35 11.36 -18.04 -26.55
CA LEU A 35 10.78 -17.05 -25.64
C LEU A 35 10.86 -17.41 -24.15
N LYS A 36 11.14 -18.67 -23.81
CA LYS A 36 11.40 -19.10 -22.43
C LYS A 36 12.82 -18.78 -21.95
N LYS A 37 13.73 -18.45 -22.86
CA LYS A 37 15.14 -18.17 -22.54
C LYS A 37 15.30 -16.78 -21.93
N SER A 38 16.38 -16.59 -21.17
CA SER A 38 16.78 -15.25 -20.73
C SER A 38 17.05 -14.36 -21.94
N HIS A 39 17.00 -13.03 -21.77
CA HIS A 39 17.23 -12.11 -22.90
C HIS A 39 18.57 -12.36 -23.61
N LEU A 40 19.65 -12.58 -22.85
CA LEU A 40 20.98 -12.84 -23.40
C LEU A 40 20.99 -14.15 -24.20
N ASP A 41 20.52 -15.25 -23.60
CA ASP A 41 20.49 -16.57 -24.26
C ASP A 41 19.58 -16.57 -25.49
N PHE A 42 18.48 -15.82 -25.44
CA PHE A 42 17.58 -15.61 -26.57
C PHE A 42 18.30 -14.91 -27.72
N MET A 43 19.04 -13.83 -27.46
CA MET A 43 19.77 -13.10 -28.49
C MET A 43 20.94 -13.92 -29.07
N GLU A 44 21.63 -14.72 -28.25
CA GLU A 44 22.67 -15.65 -28.72
C GLU A 44 22.08 -16.76 -29.60
N SER A 45 20.92 -17.29 -29.21
CA SER A 45 20.20 -18.30 -29.99
C SER A 45 19.76 -17.74 -31.34
N LEU A 46 19.22 -16.51 -31.38
CA LEU A 46 18.87 -15.84 -32.63
C LEU A 46 20.09 -15.60 -33.52
N GLN A 47 21.23 -15.19 -32.96
CA GLN A 47 22.45 -15.01 -33.74
C GLN A 47 22.93 -16.34 -34.33
N THR A 48 22.82 -17.43 -33.59
CA THR A 48 23.14 -18.79 -34.07
C THR A 48 22.23 -19.17 -35.25
N ILE A 49 20.93 -18.92 -35.15
CA ILE A 49 19.96 -19.15 -36.24
C ILE A 49 20.32 -18.33 -37.48
N ILE A 50 20.68 -17.05 -37.32
CA ILE A 50 21.12 -16.20 -38.43
C ILE A 50 22.36 -16.77 -39.10
N ASN A 51 23.37 -17.15 -38.32
CA ASN A 51 24.62 -17.69 -38.84
C ASN A 51 24.39 -18.97 -39.63
N GLU A 52 23.55 -19.89 -39.11
CA GLU A 52 23.20 -21.14 -39.79
C GLU A 52 22.41 -20.88 -41.09
N GLY A 53 21.39 -20.03 -41.03
CA GLY A 53 20.52 -19.69 -42.15
C GLY A 53 21.19 -18.91 -43.28
N THR A 54 22.37 -18.31 -43.03
CA THR A 54 23.09 -17.50 -44.01
C THR A 54 24.38 -18.13 -44.52
N THR A 55 24.70 -19.36 -44.11
CA THR A 55 25.89 -20.12 -44.55
C THR A 55 26.03 -20.19 -46.08
N ILE A 56 24.92 -20.32 -46.80
CA ILE A 56 24.89 -20.45 -48.28
C ILE A 56 24.58 -19.10 -48.94
N TYR A 57 23.70 -18.29 -48.36
CA TYR A 57 23.22 -17.03 -48.93
C TYR A 57 23.54 -15.84 -48.01
N VAL A 58 24.76 -15.33 -48.17
CA VAL A 58 25.28 -14.23 -47.33
C VAL A 58 24.64 -12.87 -47.59
N THR A 59 23.92 -12.70 -48.69
CA THR A 59 23.35 -11.41 -49.13
C THR A 59 22.26 -10.85 -48.20
N ARG A 60 21.76 -11.66 -47.25
CA ARG A 60 20.77 -11.23 -46.24
C ARG A 60 21.33 -11.08 -44.83
N VAL A 61 22.62 -11.33 -44.60
CA VAL A 61 23.25 -11.21 -43.29
C VAL A 61 23.03 -9.82 -42.68
N SER A 62 23.27 -8.75 -43.45
CA SER A 62 23.08 -7.37 -43.00
C SER A 62 21.65 -7.08 -42.55
N LEU A 63 20.66 -7.57 -43.29
CA LEU A 63 19.24 -7.41 -42.93
C LEU A 63 18.89 -8.15 -41.64
N LEU A 64 19.31 -9.40 -41.51
CA LEU A 64 19.00 -10.19 -40.32
C LEU A 64 19.71 -9.65 -39.09
N ASN A 65 20.93 -9.13 -39.24
CA ASN A 65 21.64 -8.44 -38.17
C ASN A 65 20.97 -7.10 -37.79
N TYR A 66 20.33 -6.43 -38.75
CA TYR A 66 19.50 -5.26 -38.47
C TYR A 66 18.26 -5.66 -37.64
N PHE A 67 17.54 -6.71 -38.02
CA PHE A 67 16.41 -7.22 -37.21
C PHE A 67 16.85 -7.70 -35.82
N HIS A 68 17.97 -8.42 -35.73
CA HIS A 68 18.59 -8.81 -34.46
C HIS A 68 18.86 -7.60 -33.57
N PHE A 69 19.39 -6.52 -34.14
CA PHE A 69 19.61 -5.27 -33.41
C PHE A 69 18.31 -4.65 -32.90
N GLU A 70 17.28 -4.53 -33.74
CA GLU A 70 16.00 -3.95 -33.32
C GLU A 70 15.33 -4.79 -32.23
N ILE A 71 15.32 -6.12 -32.38
CA ILE A 71 14.80 -7.03 -31.34
C ILE A 71 15.58 -6.85 -30.04
N ASN A 72 16.91 -6.82 -30.09
CA ASN A 72 17.75 -6.63 -28.90
C ASN A 72 17.43 -5.31 -28.18
N ARG A 73 17.07 -4.27 -28.93
CA ARG A 73 16.79 -2.96 -28.36
C ARG A 73 15.39 -2.84 -27.79
N LEU A 74 14.40 -3.44 -28.46
CA LEU A 74 12.99 -3.25 -28.14
C LEU A 74 12.44 -4.29 -27.17
N LYS A 75 12.91 -5.54 -27.25
CA LYS A 75 12.41 -6.63 -26.38
C LYS A 75 12.55 -6.33 -24.88
N PRO A 76 13.70 -5.84 -24.36
CA PRO A 76 13.83 -5.55 -22.92
C PRO A 76 12.89 -4.46 -22.42
N LEU A 77 12.43 -3.55 -23.30
CA LEU A 77 11.49 -2.51 -22.95
C LEU A 77 10.08 -3.09 -22.78
N LEU A 78 9.70 -4.09 -23.59
CA LEU A 78 8.37 -4.70 -23.59
C LEU A 78 8.18 -5.81 -22.55
N GLU A 79 9.25 -6.30 -21.95
CA GLU A 79 9.21 -7.33 -20.91
C GLU A 79 9.14 -6.75 -19.49
N GLN A 80 9.13 -5.43 -19.37
CA GLN A 80 8.98 -4.76 -18.09
C GLN A 80 7.54 -4.91 -17.61
N ASN A 81 7.37 -5.17 -16.31
CA ASN A 81 6.06 -5.23 -15.65
C ASN A 81 5.53 -3.83 -15.28
N ALA A 82 6.03 -2.78 -15.95
CA ALA A 82 5.72 -1.39 -15.66
C ALA A 82 5.46 -0.62 -16.97
N PRO A 83 4.63 0.43 -16.91
CA PRO A 83 4.53 1.42 -17.98
C PRO A 83 5.92 1.93 -18.42
N LEU A 84 6.07 2.20 -19.71
CA LEU A 84 7.31 2.74 -20.27
C LEU A 84 7.50 4.17 -19.79
N SER A 85 8.75 4.55 -19.52
CA SER A 85 9.08 5.95 -19.29
C SER A 85 8.87 6.79 -20.56
N GLN A 86 8.88 8.12 -20.42
CA GLN A 86 8.82 9.03 -21.58
C GLN A 86 10.03 8.83 -22.51
N GLU A 87 11.21 8.60 -21.95
CA GLU A 87 12.44 8.34 -22.70
C GLU A 87 12.34 7.01 -23.46
N ASP A 88 11.91 5.94 -22.80
CA ASP A 88 11.74 4.62 -23.43
C ASP A 88 10.66 4.64 -24.51
N THR A 89 9.61 5.43 -24.31
CA THR A 89 8.56 5.66 -25.32
C THR A 89 9.14 6.30 -26.57
N LEU A 90 9.97 7.32 -26.42
CA LEU A 90 10.63 7.99 -27.54
C LEU A 90 11.58 7.05 -28.28
N ILE A 91 12.36 6.25 -27.55
CA ILE A 91 13.25 5.23 -28.12
C ILE A 91 12.41 4.22 -28.92
N MET A 92 11.35 3.68 -28.33
CA MET A 92 10.44 2.71 -28.96
C MET A 92 9.84 3.28 -30.25
N GLN A 93 9.35 4.53 -30.20
CA GLN A 93 8.79 5.22 -31.36
C GLN A 93 9.79 5.34 -32.50
N GLN A 94 10.99 5.86 -32.21
CA GLN A 94 12.02 6.10 -33.22
C GLN A 94 12.46 4.80 -33.90
N HIS A 95 12.74 3.77 -33.10
CA HIS A 95 13.21 2.49 -33.60
C HIS A 95 12.16 1.76 -34.43
N LEU A 96 10.90 1.68 -33.96
CA LEU A 96 9.82 1.06 -34.72
C LEU A 96 9.51 1.82 -36.01
N GLN A 97 9.52 3.15 -35.97
CA GLN A 97 9.26 3.98 -37.14
C GLN A 97 10.34 3.77 -38.19
N ALA A 98 11.61 3.83 -37.79
CA ALA A 98 12.73 3.55 -38.67
C ALA A 98 12.63 2.13 -39.25
N LEU A 99 12.37 1.13 -38.43
CA LEU A 99 12.21 -0.26 -38.86
C LEU A 99 11.13 -0.43 -39.92
N ILE A 100 9.90 0.03 -39.66
CA ILE A 100 8.76 -0.14 -40.57
C ILE A 100 9.03 0.58 -41.89
N LEU A 101 9.53 1.81 -41.85
CA LEU A 101 9.83 2.59 -43.06
C LEU A 101 10.97 1.97 -43.87
N ASN A 102 12.04 1.53 -43.21
CA ASN A 102 13.18 0.88 -43.86
C ASN A 102 12.78 -0.43 -44.54
N VAL A 103 11.98 -1.26 -43.86
CA VAL A 103 11.49 -2.53 -44.42
C VAL A 103 10.58 -2.27 -45.61
N ASN A 104 9.64 -1.33 -45.49
CA ASN A 104 8.78 -0.95 -46.61
C ASN A 104 9.59 -0.43 -47.80
N LYS A 105 10.62 0.39 -47.55
CA LYS A 105 11.51 0.88 -48.61
C LYS A 105 12.25 -0.27 -49.31
N LEU A 106 12.76 -1.24 -48.56
CA LEU A 106 13.41 -2.43 -49.12
C LEU A 106 12.46 -3.28 -49.97
N LEU A 107 11.20 -3.44 -49.55
CA LEU A 107 10.17 -4.18 -50.29
C LEU A 107 9.82 -3.52 -51.63
N ASN A 108 9.97 -2.20 -51.71
CA ASN A 108 9.76 -1.43 -52.92
C ASN A 108 11.04 -1.20 -53.75
N THR A 109 12.16 -1.81 -53.38
CA THR A 109 13.46 -1.63 -54.05
C THR A 109 13.87 -2.90 -54.84
N SER A 110 14.46 -2.72 -56.02
CA SER A 110 15.03 -3.80 -56.83
C SER A 110 16.17 -4.52 -56.10
N GLN A 111 16.33 -5.82 -56.30
CA GLN A 111 17.49 -6.59 -55.80
C GLN A 111 18.83 -6.08 -56.33
N SER A 112 18.86 -5.41 -57.48
CA SER A 112 20.06 -4.81 -58.06
C SER A 112 20.42 -3.44 -57.44
N SER A 113 19.57 -2.93 -56.56
CA SER A 113 19.75 -1.65 -55.87
C SER A 113 19.79 -1.88 -54.36
N THR A 114 20.45 -0.97 -53.65
CA THR A 114 20.61 -1.06 -52.20
C THR A 114 19.89 0.08 -51.51
N VAL A 115 19.47 -0.17 -50.27
CA VAL A 115 18.98 0.83 -49.33
C VAL A 115 19.99 0.89 -48.19
N THR A 116 20.58 2.06 -48.00
CA THR A 116 21.48 2.33 -46.88
C THR A 116 20.67 2.48 -45.59
N ILE A 117 20.96 1.64 -44.60
CA ILE A 117 20.33 1.65 -43.28
C ILE A 117 21.41 1.92 -42.22
N ASN A 118 21.12 2.87 -41.34
CA ASN A 118 22.01 3.27 -40.26
C ASN A 118 21.54 2.65 -38.94
N TYR A 119 22.38 1.82 -38.32
CA TYR A 119 22.11 1.21 -37.01
C TYR A 119 23.43 0.90 -36.30
N ARG A 120 23.46 0.82 -34.96
CA ARG A 120 24.71 0.62 -34.17
C ARG A 120 25.86 1.59 -34.53
N LYS A 121 25.55 2.84 -34.92
CA LYS A 121 26.54 3.82 -35.40
C LYS A 121 27.32 3.37 -36.66
N LYS A 122 26.83 2.36 -37.39
CA LYS A 122 27.34 1.94 -38.70
C LYS A 122 26.27 2.13 -39.77
N SER A 123 26.71 2.17 -41.02
CA SER A 123 25.87 2.25 -42.20
C SER A 123 26.04 0.96 -42.99
N GLU A 124 24.95 0.31 -43.35
CA GLU A 124 24.97 -0.91 -44.16
C GLU A 124 24.04 -0.78 -45.35
N ASP A 125 24.54 -1.18 -46.52
CA ASP A 125 23.78 -1.22 -47.75
C ASP A 125 23.08 -2.56 -47.91
N ILE A 126 21.75 -2.56 -47.82
CA ILE A 126 20.94 -3.77 -47.88
C ILE A 126 20.25 -3.84 -49.25
N PRO A 127 20.46 -4.92 -50.04
CA PRO A 127 19.81 -5.07 -51.34
C PRO A 127 18.29 -5.19 -51.21
N GLY A 128 17.55 -4.60 -52.15
CA GLY A 128 16.09 -4.67 -52.19
C GLY A 128 15.51 -6.07 -52.37
N PHE A 129 14.19 -6.17 -52.44
CA PHE A 129 13.47 -7.45 -52.53
C PHE A 129 12.83 -7.77 -53.88
N ILE A 130 12.73 -6.82 -54.81
CA ILE A 130 12.02 -7.03 -56.08
C ILE A 130 12.93 -7.68 -57.14
N ARG A 131 12.43 -8.76 -57.76
CA ARG A 131 13.10 -9.50 -58.85
C ARG A 131 12.55 -9.10 -60.23
N GLY A 132 13.46 -8.98 -61.20
CA GLY A 132 13.17 -8.94 -62.64
C GLY A 132 13.00 -7.55 -63.25
N MET A 133 13.26 -7.43 -64.56
CA MET A 133 12.87 -6.28 -65.41
C MET A 133 11.87 -6.66 -66.53
N ALA A 134 11.66 -7.95 -66.82
CA ALA A 134 10.99 -8.39 -68.05
C ALA A 134 9.80 -9.38 -67.89
N LYS A 135 9.52 -9.92 -66.68
CA LYS A 135 8.46 -10.95 -66.46
C LYS A 135 7.62 -10.72 -65.19
N GLY A 136 7.33 -9.45 -64.88
CA GLY A 136 6.56 -9.06 -63.70
C GLY A 136 7.44 -8.79 -62.49
N TRP A 137 7.11 -7.72 -61.77
CA TRP A 137 7.77 -7.31 -60.54
C TRP A 137 7.29 -8.24 -59.42
N THR A 138 8.12 -9.21 -59.01
CA THR A 138 7.78 -10.18 -57.95
C THR A 138 8.76 -10.10 -56.79
N LEU A 139 8.27 -10.34 -55.58
CA LEU A 139 9.12 -10.40 -54.39
C LEU A 139 9.99 -11.66 -54.41
N CYS A 140 11.24 -11.53 -54.00
CA CYS A 140 12.07 -12.69 -53.68
C CYS A 140 11.59 -13.41 -52.41
N ASN A 141 12.09 -14.63 -52.18
CA ASN A 141 11.68 -15.45 -51.03
C ASN A 141 11.77 -14.70 -49.68
N SER A 142 12.89 -14.00 -49.42
CA SER A 142 13.01 -13.20 -48.19
C SER A 142 12.03 -12.03 -48.14
N GLY A 143 11.73 -11.41 -49.29
CA GLY A 143 10.73 -10.37 -49.38
C GLY A 143 9.32 -10.89 -49.07
N GLN A 144 8.97 -12.07 -49.56
CA GLN A 144 7.70 -12.73 -49.27
C GLN A 144 7.56 -13.07 -47.77
N ILE A 145 8.60 -13.66 -47.18
CA ILE A 145 8.63 -13.97 -45.74
C ILE A 145 8.41 -12.71 -44.90
N ILE A 146 9.03 -11.59 -45.25
CA ILE A 146 8.88 -10.33 -44.53
C ILE A 146 7.50 -9.69 -44.78
N GLN A 147 7.02 -9.76 -46.02
CA GLN A 147 5.70 -9.25 -46.37
C GLN A 147 4.62 -9.96 -45.56
N ASP A 148 4.66 -11.29 -45.51
CA ASP A 148 3.64 -12.11 -44.85
C ASP A 148 3.82 -12.13 -43.32
N GLY A 149 5.08 -12.23 -42.86
CA GLY A 149 5.40 -12.39 -41.45
C GLY A 149 5.40 -11.08 -40.67
N PHE A 150 5.81 -9.95 -41.27
CA PHE A 150 5.98 -8.69 -40.56
C PHE A 150 5.04 -7.58 -41.06
N ILE A 151 4.98 -7.33 -42.37
CA ILE A 151 4.33 -6.12 -42.92
C ILE A 151 2.81 -6.26 -43.02
N ALA A 152 2.30 -7.36 -43.59
CA ALA A 152 0.86 -7.59 -43.72
C ALA A 152 0.13 -7.63 -42.37
N PRO A 153 0.67 -8.26 -41.29
CA PRO A 153 0.04 -8.23 -39.97
C PRO A 153 -0.09 -6.84 -39.34
N LEU A 154 0.67 -5.83 -39.80
CA LEU A 154 0.49 -4.46 -39.33
C LEU A 154 -0.85 -3.86 -39.77
N GLY A 155 -1.40 -4.34 -40.90
CA GLY A 155 -2.68 -3.88 -41.44
C GLY A 155 -2.64 -2.44 -41.95
N LEU A 156 -1.45 -1.91 -42.29
CA LEU A 156 -1.29 -0.56 -42.81
C LEU A 156 -1.62 -0.53 -44.30
N LEU A 157 -2.45 0.44 -44.70
CA LEU A 157 -2.79 0.68 -46.12
C LEU A 157 -1.73 1.53 -46.83
N GLU A 158 -1.04 2.38 -46.07
CA GLU A 158 0.04 3.24 -46.55
C GLU A 158 1.17 3.33 -45.51
N TYR A 159 2.36 3.65 -45.99
CA TYR A 159 3.59 3.71 -45.19
C TYR A 159 4.23 5.10 -45.23
N SER A 160 3.39 6.15 -45.20
CA SER A 160 3.86 7.52 -44.99
C SER A 160 4.40 7.68 -43.56
N GLU A 161 5.38 8.56 -43.35
CA GLU A 161 5.98 8.76 -42.02
C GLU A 161 4.94 9.10 -40.96
N LYS A 162 3.96 9.95 -41.30
CA LYS A 162 2.87 10.34 -40.41
C LYS A 162 1.96 9.16 -40.04
N THR A 163 1.59 8.33 -41.02
CA THR A 163 0.71 7.19 -40.77
C THR A 163 1.40 6.12 -39.93
N VAL A 164 2.68 5.85 -40.20
CA VAL A 164 3.49 4.93 -39.40
C VAL A 164 3.67 5.47 -37.98
N ALA A 165 3.96 6.76 -37.80
CA ALA A 165 4.10 7.37 -36.48
C ALA A 165 2.81 7.28 -35.65
N ASN A 166 1.66 7.60 -36.25
CA ASN A 166 0.36 7.49 -35.58
C ASN A 166 0.03 6.05 -35.19
N PHE A 167 0.31 5.10 -36.08
CA PHE A 167 0.13 3.67 -35.81
C PHE A 167 0.96 3.20 -34.62
N ILE A 168 2.24 3.61 -34.56
CA ILE A 168 3.12 3.26 -33.44
C ILE A 168 2.67 3.92 -32.14
N ASP A 169 2.25 5.18 -32.19
CA ASP A 169 1.70 5.88 -31.01
C ASP A 169 0.47 5.13 -30.46
N CYS A 170 -0.44 4.67 -31.33
CA CYS A 170 -1.54 3.80 -30.94
C CYS A 170 -1.06 2.48 -30.30
N LEU A 171 -0.10 1.79 -30.92
CA LEU A 171 0.44 0.53 -30.39
C LEU A 171 1.07 0.70 -29.00
N ILE A 172 1.81 1.79 -28.80
CA ILE A 172 2.45 2.06 -27.51
C ILE A 172 1.38 2.37 -26.47
N LYS A 173 0.39 3.22 -26.78
CA LYS A 173 -0.72 3.52 -25.85
C LYS A 173 -1.48 2.26 -25.45
N GLU A 174 -1.79 1.38 -26.39
CA GLU A 174 -2.43 0.08 -26.11
C GLU A 174 -1.57 -0.76 -25.15
N HIS A 175 -0.26 -0.84 -25.38
CA HIS A 175 0.65 -1.57 -24.50
C HIS A 175 0.74 -0.95 -23.10
N GLN A 176 0.84 0.38 -22.99
CA GLN A 176 0.85 1.09 -21.71
C GLN A 176 -0.41 0.78 -20.89
N LEU A 177 -1.57 0.74 -21.55
CA LEU A 177 -2.83 0.38 -20.90
C LEU A 177 -2.85 -1.08 -20.45
N GLU A 178 -2.40 -2.03 -21.29
CA GLU A 178 -2.38 -3.46 -20.92
C GLU A 178 -1.47 -3.73 -19.70
N VAL A 179 -0.32 -3.06 -19.62
CA VAL A 179 0.62 -3.21 -18.50
C VAL A 179 0.18 -2.40 -17.26
N GLY A 180 -0.40 -1.21 -17.45
CA GLY A 180 -0.82 -0.33 -16.35
C GLY A 180 -2.12 -0.75 -15.66
N MET A 181 -3.08 -1.32 -16.38
CA MET A 181 -4.40 -1.68 -15.84
C MET A 181 -4.35 -2.68 -14.67
N PRO A 182 -3.52 -3.74 -14.70
CA PRO A 182 -3.36 -4.64 -13.55
C PRO A 182 -2.83 -3.93 -12.30
N LEU A 183 -1.88 -3.00 -12.46
CA LEU A 183 -1.30 -2.23 -11.36
C LEU A 183 -2.36 -1.32 -10.72
N LEU A 184 -3.08 -0.55 -11.54
CA LEU A 184 -4.17 0.32 -11.09
C LEU A 184 -5.29 -0.47 -10.42
N SER A 185 -5.61 -1.67 -10.93
CA SER A 185 -6.65 -2.53 -10.36
C SER A 185 -6.25 -3.05 -8.98
N ARG A 186 -4.97 -3.40 -8.79
CA ARG A 186 -4.43 -3.82 -7.50
C ARG A 186 -4.46 -2.68 -6.49
N GLU A 187 -3.93 -1.52 -6.85
CA GLU A 187 -3.90 -0.34 -5.98
C GLU A 187 -5.31 0.08 -5.55
N ASN A 188 -6.26 0.12 -6.49
CA ASN A 188 -7.67 0.40 -6.18
C ASN A 188 -8.27 -0.66 -5.23
N GLY A 189 -7.88 -1.92 -5.37
CA GLY A 189 -8.27 -2.99 -4.45
C GLY A 189 -7.71 -2.79 -3.03
N GLU A 190 -6.46 -2.35 -2.90
CA GLU A 190 -5.80 -2.04 -1.63
C GLU A 190 -6.46 -0.82 -0.96
N LEU A 191 -6.68 0.26 -1.70
CA LEU A 191 -7.38 1.46 -1.22
C LEU A 191 -8.81 1.16 -0.74
N LYS A 192 -9.54 0.28 -1.43
CA LYS A 192 -10.89 -0.14 -1.00
C LYS A 192 -10.87 -0.86 0.35
N LYS A 193 -9.85 -1.69 0.60
CA LYS A 193 -9.69 -2.36 1.90
C LYS A 193 -9.38 -1.35 2.99
N GLU A 194 -8.46 -0.43 2.73
CA GLU A 194 -8.12 0.65 3.67
C GLU A 194 -9.36 1.48 4.03
N ILE A 195 -10.14 1.89 3.03
CA ILE A 195 -11.41 2.61 3.24
C ILE A 195 -12.38 1.79 4.12
N SER A 196 -12.48 0.47 3.92
CA SER A 196 -13.33 -0.38 4.76
C SER A 196 -12.85 -0.39 6.21
N THR A 197 -11.55 -0.58 6.44
CA THR A 197 -10.97 -0.59 7.80
C THR A 197 -11.13 0.76 8.50
N LEU A 198 -10.96 1.87 7.77
CA LEU A 198 -11.17 3.21 8.32
C LEU A 198 -12.63 3.44 8.71
N LYS A 199 -13.59 2.91 7.95
CA LYS A 199 -15.01 2.99 8.31
C LYS A 199 -15.32 2.23 9.59
N GLU A 200 -14.86 0.98 9.70
CA GLU A 200 -15.05 0.15 10.89
C GLU A 200 -14.43 0.81 12.14
N ASN A 201 -13.22 1.35 12.01
CA ASN A 201 -12.57 2.08 13.09
C ASN A 201 -13.35 3.34 13.49
N ASN A 202 -13.87 4.09 12.51
CA ASN A 202 -14.64 5.30 12.78
C ASN A 202 -15.98 4.99 13.47
N GLU A 203 -16.66 3.92 13.07
CA GLU A 203 -17.88 3.43 13.74
C GLU A 203 -17.57 3.06 15.20
N SER A 204 -16.51 2.28 15.44
CA SER A 204 -16.08 1.91 16.80
C SER A 204 -15.72 3.13 17.66
N LEU A 205 -15.01 4.12 17.11
CA LEU A 205 -14.70 5.37 17.81
C LEU A 205 -15.95 6.19 18.11
N THR A 206 -16.93 6.19 17.20
CA THR A 206 -18.20 6.89 17.40
C THR A 206 -18.98 6.26 18.56
N GLU A 207 -19.04 4.93 18.64
CA GLU A 207 -19.65 4.22 19.76
C GLU A 207 -18.93 4.49 21.08
N ALA A 208 -17.59 4.47 21.08
CA ALA A 208 -16.79 4.78 22.26
C ALA A 208 -17.01 6.21 22.76
N ASN A 209 -17.08 7.18 21.85
CA ASN A 209 -17.37 8.58 22.18
C ASN A 209 -18.77 8.75 22.78
N LEU A 210 -19.78 8.05 22.24
CA LEU A 210 -21.14 8.10 22.78
C LEU A 210 -21.20 7.53 24.19
N LYS A 211 -20.47 6.44 24.45
CA LYS A 211 -20.33 5.87 25.79
C LYS A 211 -19.65 6.84 26.76
N LEU A 212 -18.56 7.47 26.33
CA LEU A 212 -17.85 8.48 27.14
C LEU A 212 -18.75 9.67 27.48
N GLU A 213 -19.56 10.16 26.53
CA GLU A 213 -20.47 11.27 26.80
C GLU A 213 -21.57 10.88 27.80
N ASN A 214 -22.11 9.66 27.70
CA ASN A 214 -23.06 9.12 28.68
C ASN A 214 -22.43 8.97 30.08
N ASP A 215 -21.21 8.43 30.17
CA ASP A 215 -20.50 8.29 31.43
C ASP A 215 -20.20 9.66 32.07
N LYS A 216 -19.80 10.65 31.26
CA LYS A 216 -19.60 12.04 31.69
C LYS A 216 -20.90 12.67 32.20
N GLN A 217 -22.03 12.44 31.54
CA GLN A 217 -23.33 12.93 32.01
C GLN A 217 -23.67 12.33 33.38
N ARG A 218 -23.53 10.99 33.53
CA ARG A 218 -23.78 10.31 34.80
C ARG A 218 -22.91 10.85 35.93
N MET A 219 -21.61 11.05 35.68
CA MET A 219 -20.70 11.64 36.67
C MET A 219 -21.11 13.08 37.04
N SER A 220 -21.59 13.87 36.07
CA SER A 220 -22.07 15.22 36.35
C SER A 220 -23.31 15.22 37.26
N GLU A 221 -24.24 14.29 37.05
CA GLU A 221 -25.43 14.12 37.91
C GLU A 221 -25.04 13.68 39.33
N GLU A 222 -24.09 12.75 39.45
CA GLU A 222 -23.56 12.28 40.74
C GLU A 222 -22.87 13.41 41.51
N ILE A 223 -22.07 14.25 40.84
CA ILE A 223 -21.43 15.43 41.44
C ILE A 223 -22.48 16.39 42.00
N GLU A 224 -23.57 16.66 41.28
CA GLU A 224 -24.62 17.55 41.76
C GLU A 224 -25.38 16.95 42.96
N SER A 225 -25.64 15.64 42.96
CA SER A 225 -26.21 14.95 44.13
C SER A 225 -25.31 15.06 45.35
N LEU A 226 -24.01 14.77 45.19
CA LEU A 226 -23.03 14.86 46.28
C LEU A 226 -22.89 16.28 46.83
N LYS A 227 -22.99 17.31 45.97
CA LYS A 227 -23.01 18.70 46.43
C LYS A 227 -24.23 18.99 47.31
N LEU A 228 -25.40 18.48 46.93
CA LEU A 228 -26.63 18.63 47.72
C LEU A 228 -26.48 17.95 49.08
N ASP A 229 -26.02 16.70 49.11
CA ASP A 229 -25.79 15.94 50.35
C ASP A 229 -24.74 16.60 51.26
N THR A 230 -23.69 17.16 50.67
CA THR A 230 -22.67 17.90 51.42
C THR A 230 -23.27 19.17 52.04
N SER A 231 -24.17 19.85 51.33
CA SER A 231 -24.86 21.04 51.84
C SER A 231 -25.79 20.69 53.00
N THR A 232 -26.58 19.62 52.89
CA THR A 232 -27.50 19.18 53.95
C THR A 232 -26.74 18.73 55.20
N LEU A 233 -25.68 17.92 55.04
CA LEU A 233 -24.81 17.51 56.15
C LEU A 233 -24.16 18.71 56.84
N LYS A 234 -23.77 19.74 56.09
CA LYS A 234 -23.20 20.97 56.66
C LYS A 234 -24.23 21.72 57.51
N GLU A 235 -25.49 21.79 57.08
CA GLU A 235 -26.57 22.38 57.87
C GLU A 235 -26.87 21.57 59.14
N GLU A 236 -26.93 20.24 59.03
CA GLU A 236 -27.14 19.35 60.17
C GLU A 236 -26.02 19.46 61.19
N LYS A 237 -24.76 19.46 60.73
CA LYS A 237 -23.59 19.69 61.59
C LYS A 237 -23.71 21.03 62.33
N GLY A 238 -24.09 22.11 61.65
CA GLY A 238 -24.29 23.42 62.27
C GLY A 238 -25.40 23.44 63.32
N LYS A 239 -26.49 22.69 63.12
CA LYS A 239 -27.55 22.51 64.13
C LYS A 239 -27.04 21.74 65.35
N LEU A 240 -26.30 20.67 65.12
CA LEU A 240 -25.75 19.81 66.18
C LEU A 240 -24.71 20.56 67.02
N GLU A 241 -23.85 21.36 66.39
CA GLU A 241 -22.87 22.23 67.08
C GLU A 241 -23.57 23.24 68.00
N LYS A 242 -24.70 23.83 67.57
CA LYS A 242 -25.50 24.71 68.44
C LYS A 242 -26.08 23.96 69.63
N GLN A 243 -26.71 22.80 69.39
CA GLN A 243 -27.25 21.97 70.48
C GLN A 243 -26.17 21.55 71.48
N TYR A 244 -24.97 21.22 70.99
CA TYR A 244 -23.83 20.89 71.84
C TYR A 244 -23.43 22.08 72.71
N GLN A 245 -23.37 23.29 72.15
CA GLN A 245 -23.05 24.48 72.94
C GLN A 245 -24.12 24.83 73.96
N ASP A 246 -25.41 24.79 73.58
CA ASP A 246 -26.52 25.02 74.52
C ASP A 246 -26.47 24.04 75.70
N ALA A 247 -26.20 22.76 75.42
CA ALA A 247 -26.04 21.74 76.45
C ALA A 247 -24.78 21.96 77.30
N HIS A 248 -23.68 22.41 76.71
CA HIS A 248 -22.45 22.73 77.43
C HIS A 248 -22.64 23.90 78.40
N ASP A 249 -23.28 24.97 77.94
CA ASP A 249 -23.62 26.14 78.75
C ASP A 249 -24.57 25.77 79.90
N GLU A 250 -25.55 24.91 79.63
CA GLU A 250 -26.46 24.38 80.64
C GLU A 250 -25.72 23.57 81.72
N VAL A 251 -24.79 22.69 81.31
CA VAL A 251 -23.96 21.92 82.24
C VAL A 251 -23.10 22.86 83.10
N GLU A 252 -22.50 23.89 82.52
CA GLU A 252 -21.72 24.89 83.27
C GLU A 252 -22.59 25.70 84.24
N ARG A 253 -23.82 26.06 83.85
CA ARG A 253 -24.80 26.69 84.75
C ARG A 253 -25.15 25.78 85.93
N LEU A 254 -25.50 24.53 85.65
CA LEU A 254 -25.83 23.54 86.68
C LEU A 254 -24.64 23.26 87.62
N ARG A 255 -23.41 23.23 87.09
CA ARG A 255 -22.19 23.10 87.91
C ARG A 255 -22.04 24.26 88.89
N LYS A 256 -22.28 25.50 88.45
CA LYS A 256 -22.27 26.69 89.33
C LYS A 256 -23.36 26.61 90.39
N GLU A 257 -24.56 26.19 90.02
CA GLU A 257 -25.68 26.03 90.96
C GLU A 257 -25.39 24.95 92.02
N ILE A 258 -24.85 23.79 91.62
CA ILE A 258 -24.41 22.74 92.55
C ILE A 258 -23.32 23.25 93.49
N ALA A 259 -22.36 24.03 92.99
CA ALA A 259 -21.32 24.64 93.83
C ALA A 259 -21.92 25.60 94.87
N LEU A 260 -22.87 26.45 94.47
CA LEU A 260 -23.60 27.34 95.37
C LEU A 260 -24.41 26.56 96.42
N LEU A 261 -25.15 25.52 96.02
CA LEU A 261 -25.90 24.66 96.93
C LEU A 261 -24.99 23.91 97.92
N LYS A 262 -23.77 23.54 97.51
CA LYS A 262 -22.77 22.97 98.42
C LYS A 262 -22.29 23.99 99.44
N THR A 263 -22.15 25.27 99.08
CA THR A 263 -21.79 26.35 100.02
C THR A 263 -22.97 26.83 100.88
N SER A 264 -24.21 26.65 100.42
CA SER A 264 -25.45 27.12 101.05
C SER A 264 -26.09 26.11 102.01
N LYS A 265 -25.49 24.93 102.23
CA LYS A 265 -25.93 24.04 103.32
C LYS A 265 -25.20 24.38 104.62
N PRO A 266 -25.85 25.00 105.62
CA PRO A 266 -25.53 24.69 107.00
C PRO A 266 -25.91 23.23 107.28
N SER A 267 -25.15 22.59 108.15
CA SER A 267 -25.33 21.22 108.63
C SER A 267 -26.82 20.86 108.87
N LEU A 268 -27.37 20.00 108.00
CA LEU A 268 -28.61 19.29 108.28
C LEU A 268 -28.26 17.80 108.39
N ASN A 269 -28.08 17.39 109.64
CA ASN A 269 -28.12 16.00 110.06
C ASN A 269 -29.50 15.44 109.70
N PHE A 270 -29.57 14.63 108.64
CA PHE A 270 -30.76 13.83 108.36
C PHE A 270 -30.43 12.35 108.54
N THR A 271 -30.95 11.82 109.64
CA THR A 271 -30.96 10.41 110.01
C THR A 271 -31.91 9.65 109.07
N SER A 272 -31.38 8.99 108.04
CA SER A 272 -32.15 8.03 107.24
C SER A 272 -31.82 6.59 107.65
N LYS A 273 -32.82 5.94 108.25
CA LYS A 273 -32.89 4.51 108.54
C LYS A 273 -32.48 3.68 107.31
N LYS A 274 -31.60 2.70 107.53
CA LYS A 274 -31.32 1.62 106.59
C LYS A 274 -32.57 0.76 106.46
N TYR A 275 -33.26 0.84 105.32
CA TYR A 275 -34.19 -0.21 104.89
C TYR A 275 -33.46 -1.16 103.95
N TYR A 276 -33.60 -2.45 104.27
CA TYR A 276 -33.18 -3.62 103.51
C TYR A 276 -33.99 -3.74 102.20
N HIS A 277 -33.28 -3.97 101.07
CA HIS A 277 -33.43 -4.95 99.94
C HIS A 277 -34.82 -5.54 99.55
N PRO A 278 -35.04 -6.27 98.41
CA PRO A 278 -34.15 -6.78 97.33
C PRO A 278 -34.79 -6.69 95.89
N PHE A 279 -34.27 -7.45 94.90
CA PHE A 279 -34.86 -7.83 93.58
C PHE A 279 -34.90 -6.74 92.47
N TRP A 280 -34.69 -6.96 91.17
CA TRP A 280 -34.37 -8.06 90.24
C TRP A 280 -33.85 -7.35 88.96
N GLY A 281 -32.88 -7.83 88.19
CA GLY A 281 -32.98 -9.09 87.46
C GLY A 281 -33.74 -8.92 86.14
N MET A 282 -33.18 -8.21 85.16
CA MET A 282 -33.50 -8.44 83.74
C MET A 282 -32.26 -8.14 82.90
N GLY A 283 -31.54 -9.20 82.57
CA GLY A 283 -30.66 -9.22 81.41
C GLY A 283 -31.51 -9.30 80.15
N ILE A 284 -31.10 -8.58 79.12
CA ILE A 284 -31.47 -8.89 77.74
C ILE A 284 -30.18 -9.08 76.97
N ASN A 285 -30.04 -10.34 76.56
CA ASN A 285 -29.06 -10.92 75.66
C ASN A 285 -29.07 -10.21 74.30
N GLY A 286 -27.91 -10.13 73.65
CA GLY A 286 -27.85 -9.68 72.26
C GLY A 286 -26.46 -9.56 71.63
N LEU A 287 -25.48 -10.35 72.09
CA LEU A 287 -24.21 -10.55 71.38
C LEU A 287 -24.10 -12.03 71.01
N SER A 288 -24.17 -12.36 69.71
CA SER A 288 -23.34 -13.39 69.07
C SER A 288 -23.64 -13.58 67.57
N ALA A 289 -22.54 -13.54 66.79
CA ALA A 289 -22.22 -14.32 65.58
C ALA A 289 -23.01 -14.05 64.27
N ALA A 290 -22.46 -14.09 63.05
CA ALA A 290 -21.18 -14.50 62.47
C ALA A 290 -20.96 -13.70 61.14
N LEU A 291 -19.77 -13.46 60.57
CA LEU A 291 -18.81 -14.39 59.95
C LEU A 291 -17.54 -13.62 59.50
N LEU A 292 -16.37 -14.19 59.76
CA LEU A 292 -15.09 -13.98 59.05
C LEU A 292 -14.98 -15.03 57.88
N PRO A 293 -13.90 -15.12 57.05
CA PRO A 293 -12.73 -14.25 56.80
C PRO A 293 -12.43 -14.01 55.29
N GLY A 294 -11.40 -13.23 54.98
CA GLY A 294 -10.79 -13.21 53.64
C GLY A 294 -9.61 -12.24 53.49
N THR A 295 -8.50 -12.48 54.18
CA THR A 295 -7.19 -11.86 53.89
C THR A 295 -6.65 -12.40 52.57
N ILE A 296 -6.34 -11.55 51.59
CA ILE A 296 -5.31 -11.84 50.59
C ILE A 296 -4.51 -10.56 50.34
N ASN A 297 -3.20 -10.72 50.51
CA ASN A 297 -2.09 -9.82 50.25
C ASN A 297 -2.25 -8.96 48.98
N THR A 298 -1.78 -7.73 49.03
CA THR A 298 -1.21 -7.09 47.84
C THR A 298 0.16 -6.55 48.22
N THR A 299 1.15 -7.39 47.89
CA THR A 299 2.57 -7.11 47.90
C THR A 299 2.87 -6.04 46.87
N GLU A 300 3.68 -5.07 47.27
CA GLU A 300 4.45 -4.19 46.38
C GLU A 300 5.34 -5.02 45.44
N GLN A 301 5.21 -4.77 44.14
CA GLN A 301 6.21 -4.86 43.07
C GLN A 301 5.78 -3.74 42.09
N VAL A 302 6.48 -2.64 41.83
CA VAL A 302 7.89 -2.38 41.51
C VAL A 302 8.43 -3.36 40.46
N GLU A 303 8.14 -3.01 39.21
CA GLU A 303 8.88 -3.36 37.99
C GLU A 303 8.74 -2.10 37.12
N GLU A 304 9.65 -1.13 37.19
CA GLU A 304 10.98 -1.13 36.57
C GLU A 304 10.89 -1.38 35.06
N LEU A 305 10.52 -0.33 34.33
CA LEU A 305 10.79 -0.19 32.90
C LEU A 305 11.94 0.81 32.76
N ASP A 306 13.14 0.26 32.66
CA ASP A 306 14.37 0.97 32.28
C ASP A 306 14.54 0.96 30.73
N PRO A 307 15.49 1.72 30.15
CA PRO A 307 15.24 2.59 29.00
C PRO A 307 16.17 2.28 27.80
N GLU A 308 16.16 3.19 26.83
CA GLU A 308 17.05 3.29 25.64
C GLU A 308 16.66 2.33 24.48
N GLU A 309 16.56 2.77 23.22
CA GLU A 309 17.54 3.58 22.49
C GLU A 309 16.93 4.65 21.55
N LYS A 310 17.74 5.71 21.45
CA LYS A 310 17.72 6.80 20.49
C LYS A 310 17.68 6.30 19.03
N THR A 311 16.88 6.98 18.20
CA THR A 311 17.41 7.48 16.92
C THR A 311 16.86 8.87 16.63
N THR A 312 17.77 9.84 16.71
CA THR A 312 17.76 11.10 15.97
C THR A 312 17.76 10.84 14.47
N SER A 313 16.92 11.53 13.68
CA SER A 313 17.39 12.34 12.52
C SER A 313 16.22 13.00 11.76
N SER A 314 16.16 14.33 11.88
CA SER A 314 15.86 15.30 10.80
C SER A 314 14.67 15.08 9.83
N ASN A 315 13.60 15.82 10.08
CA ASN A 315 12.84 16.48 9.01
C ASN A 315 13.42 17.89 8.79
N PRO A 316 13.77 18.30 7.55
CA PRO A 316 13.77 19.71 7.19
C PRO A 316 12.46 20.08 6.47
N LEU A 317 11.79 21.08 7.06
CA LEU A 317 10.86 21.96 6.39
C LEU A 317 11.48 22.51 5.10
N PHE A 318 10.81 22.32 3.97
CA PHE A 318 11.11 23.06 2.75
C PHE A 318 10.26 24.33 2.72
N ASN A 319 10.94 25.45 2.82
CA ASN A 319 10.43 26.81 2.70
C ASN A 319 10.29 27.18 1.22
N PRO A 320 9.09 27.56 0.72
CA PRO A 320 8.97 28.14 -0.61
C PRO A 320 9.07 29.66 -0.46
N TYR A 321 10.20 30.28 -0.80
CA TYR A 321 10.35 31.69 -1.26
C TYR A 321 11.84 32.09 -1.17
N SER A 322 12.54 32.19 -2.30
CA SER A 322 13.66 33.11 -2.56
C SER A 322 14.06 33.03 -4.05
N GLU A 323 13.92 34.17 -4.73
CA GLU A 323 14.34 34.55 -6.10
C GLU A 323 13.66 33.87 -7.31
#